data_AF-A0A3C0TUB6-F1
#
_entry.id   AF-A0A3C0TUB6-F1
#
_cell.length_a   1.000
_cell.length_b   1.000
_cell.length_c   1.000
_cell.angle_alpha   90.00
_cell.angle_beta   90.00
_cell.angle_gamma   90.00
#
_symmetry.space_group_name_H-M   'P 1'
#
loop_
_entity.id
_entity.type
_entity.pdbx_description
1 polymer ?
#
loop_
_entity_poly.entity_id
_entity_poly.type
_entity_poly.pdbx_seq_one_letter_code
_entity_poly.pdbx_strand_id
1 'polypeptide(L)'
;PVASRSGPERDRAFRERRAGLYEIMGLAAAFYREQLALTSAAQARAYLERRRVPLTLCQSMGLGYAPKARSLLCDALRAKGAAPDLLVEAGLAIRPEGGDAVHDRF
;
A
#
# COMPACT_ATOMS: atom_id res chain seq x y z
N PRO A 1 29.42 0.15 -35.44
CA PRO A 1 28.27 0.99 -35.02
C PRO A 1 27.36 0.22 -34.05
N VAL A 2 27.53 0.42 -32.75
CA VAL A 2 26.66 -0.17 -31.73
C VAL A 2 25.37 0.64 -31.71
N ALA A 3 24.31 0.08 -32.28
CA ALA A 3 22.97 0.68 -32.23
C ALA A 3 22.54 0.84 -30.76
N SER A 4 22.27 2.07 -30.36
CA SER A 4 21.83 2.47 -29.03
C SER A 4 20.50 1.76 -28.70
N ARG A 5 20.50 0.85 -27.72
CA ARG A 5 19.30 0.30 -27.07
C ARG A 5 18.75 1.26 -25.98
N SER A 6 18.93 2.57 -26.14
CA SER A 6 18.98 3.49 -24.99
C SER A 6 17.78 4.43 -24.83
N GLY A 7 16.87 4.54 -25.81
CA GLY A 7 15.80 5.55 -25.80
C GLY A 7 14.42 5.01 -25.39
N PRO A 8 13.60 4.50 -26.32
CA PRO A 8 12.17 4.26 -26.10
C PRO A 8 11.84 3.05 -25.19
N GLU A 9 12.69 2.03 -25.15
CA GLU A 9 12.46 0.82 -24.33
C GLU A 9 12.59 1.10 -22.82
N ARG A 10 13.56 1.96 -22.44
CA ARG A 10 13.74 2.39 -21.04
C ARG A 10 12.57 3.23 -20.56
N ASP A 11 12.08 4.14 -21.40
CA ASP A 11 10.93 4.98 -21.10
C ASP A 11 9.63 4.16 -20.97
N ARG A 12 9.49 3.09 -21.77
CA ARG A 12 8.37 2.14 -21.65
C ARG A 12 8.45 1.38 -20.33
N ALA A 13 9.58 0.77 -20.01
CA ALA A 13 9.77 0.01 -18.76
C ALA A 13 9.59 0.89 -17.51
N PHE A 14 10.06 2.14 -17.53
CA PHE A 14 9.87 3.09 -16.45
C PHE A 14 8.39 3.44 -16.24
N ARG A 15 7.63 3.66 -17.32
CA ARG A 15 6.19 3.93 -17.26
C ARG A 15 5.41 2.75 -16.72
N GLU A 16 5.71 1.53 -17.19
CA GLU A 16 5.07 0.31 -16.71
C GLU A 16 5.33 0.08 -15.21
N ARG A 17 6.58 0.28 -14.77
CA ARG A 17 6.93 0.17 -13.35
C ARG A 17 6.21 1.20 -12.49
N ARG A 18 6.15 2.46 -12.92
CA ARG A 18 5.37 3.50 -12.21
C ARG A 18 3.89 3.17 -12.16
N ALA A 19 3.32 2.65 -13.24
CA ALA A 19 1.92 2.25 -13.27
C ALA A 19 1.63 1.16 -12.22
N GLY A 20 2.49 0.14 -12.12
CA GLY A 20 2.37 -0.91 -11.11
C GLY A 20 2.47 -0.37 -9.68
N LEU A 21 3.37 0.60 -9.41
CA LEU A 21 3.45 1.25 -8.10
C LEU A 21 2.17 2.03 -7.76
N TYR A 22 1.62 2.79 -8.70
CA TYR A 22 0.36 3.52 -8.46
C TYR A 22 -0.82 2.58 -8.19
N GLU A 23 -0.90 1.47 -8.93
CA GLU A 23 -1.94 0.47 -8.73
C GLU A 23 -1.87 -0.14 -7.32
N ILE A 24 -0.68 -0.58 -6.90
CA ILE A 24 -0.46 -1.14 -5.56
C ILE A 24 -0.77 -0.12 -4.46
N MET A 25 -0.35 1.14 -4.62
CA MET A 25 -0.67 2.20 -3.66
C MET A 25 -2.18 2.47 -3.60
N GLY A 26 -2.87 2.39 -4.73
CA GLY A 26 -4.33 2.51 -4.79
C GLY A 26 -5.04 1.39 -4.04
N LEU A 27 -4.59 0.14 -4.22
CA LEU A 27 -5.11 -1.02 -3.50
C LEU A 27 -4.85 -0.92 -1.99
N ALA A 28 -3.65 -0.47 -1.58
CA ALA A 28 -3.32 -0.26 -0.17
C ALA A 28 -4.19 0.83 0.47
N ALA A 29 -4.39 1.96 -0.23
CA ALA A 29 -5.28 3.01 0.24
C ALA A 29 -6.73 2.52 0.39
N ALA A 30 -7.23 1.73 -0.56
CA ALA A 30 -8.56 1.12 -0.47
C ALA A 30 -8.67 0.18 0.74
N PHE A 31 -7.68 -0.70 0.92
CA PHE A 31 -7.59 -1.59 2.07
C PHE A 31 -7.67 -0.82 3.39
N TYR A 32 -6.83 0.21 3.60
CA TYR A 32 -6.83 0.97 4.85
C TYR A 32 -8.16 1.71 5.09
N ARG A 33 -8.82 2.21 4.05
CA ARG A 33 -10.16 2.81 4.18
C ARG A 33 -11.19 1.79 4.65
N GLU A 34 -11.17 0.58 4.09
CA GLU A 34 -12.04 -0.51 4.51
C GLU A 34 -11.77 -0.91 5.97
N GLN A 35 -10.50 -0.98 6.37
CA GLN A 35 -10.12 -1.29 7.75
C GLN A 35 -10.68 -0.27 8.76
N LEU A 36 -10.75 1.03 8.40
CA LEU A 36 -11.34 2.07 9.26
C LEU A 36 -12.85 1.86 9.51
N ALA A 37 -13.54 1.16 8.61
CA ALA A 37 -14.96 0.83 8.76
C ALA A 37 -15.20 -0.36 9.70
N LEU A 38 -14.19 -1.19 9.98
CA LEU A 38 -14.34 -2.39 10.80
C LEU A 38 -14.45 -2.09 12.31
N THR A 39 -14.95 -3.07 13.06
CA THR A 39 -15.05 -3.01 14.53
C THR A 39 -13.68 -2.89 15.20
N SER A 40 -12.63 -3.48 14.61
CA SER A 40 -11.25 -3.40 15.08
C SER A 40 -10.69 -1.96 15.08
N ALA A 41 -11.29 -1.03 14.32
CA ALA A 41 -10.91 0.37 14.26
C ALA A 41 -11.69 1.26 15.25
N ALA A 42 -12.47 0.70 16.18
CA ALA A 42 -13.32 1.46 17.10
C ALA A 42 -12.54 2.56 17.86
N GLN A 43 -11.36 2.23 18.38
CA GLN A 43 -10.52 3.20 19.10
C GLN A 43 -9.98 4.30 18.18
N ALA A 44 -9.60 3.96 16.95
CA ALA A 44 -9.15 4.94 15.96
C ALA A 44 -10.28 5.92 15.58
N ARG A 45 -11.50 5.42 15.39
CA ARG A 45 -12.67 6.27 15.13
C ARG A 45 -13.01 7.19 16.30
N ALA A 46 -12.99 6.67 17.53
CA ALA A 46 -13.21 7.49 18.73
C ALA A 46 -12.13 8.59 18.88
N TYR A 47 -10.88 8.29 18.49
CA TYR A 47 -9.81 9.29 18.47
C TYR A 47 -10.06 10.39 17.42
N LEU A 48 -10.44 10.02 16.20
CA LEU A 48 -10.78 10.96 15.12
C LEU A 48 -11.95 11.87 15.51
N GLU A 49 -12.99 11.32 16.13
CA GLU A 49 -14.14 12.07 16.62
C GLU A 49 -13.74 13.13 17.66
N ARG A 50 -12.91 12.76 18.64
CA ARG A 50 -12.36 13.72 19.62
C ARG A 50 -11.53 14.83 18.98
N ARG A 51 -10.91 14.54 17.83
CA ARG A 51 -10.15 15.51 17.02
C ARG A 51 -11.02 16.31 16.05
N ARG A 52 -12.35 16.12 16.09
CA ARG A 52 -13.34 16.72 15.18
C ARG A 52 -13.08 16.38 13.71
N VAL A 53 -12.64 15.15 13.46
CA VAL A 53 -12.45 14.59 12.11
C VAL A 53 -13.58 13.58 11.86
N PRO A 54 -14.71 13.98 11.26
CA PRO A 54 -15.83 13.08 11.01
C PRO A 54 -15.49 12.03 9.95
N LEU A 55 -16.22 10.91 9.95
CA LEU A 55 -15.99 9.84 8.97
C LEU A 55 -16.21 10.28 7.52
N THR A 56 -17.10 11.25 7.28
CA THR A 56 -17.30 11.86 5.95
C THR A 56 -16.04 12.58 5.46
N LEU A 57 -15.33 13.27 6.34
CA LEU A 57 -14.03 13.89 6.03
C LEU A 57 -12.94 12.83 5.84
N CYS A 58 -12.99 11.75 6.62
CA CYS A 58 -12.08 10.61 6.41
C CYS A 58 -12.25 10.01 5.02
N GLN A 59 -13.49 9.83 4.57
CA GLN A 59 -13.81 9.32 3.24
C GLN A 59 -13.33 10.26 2.13
N SER A 60 -13.62 11.56 2.24
CA SER A 60 -13.25 12.53 1.19
C SER A 60 -11.74 12.78 1.09
N MET A 61 -11.02 12.67 2.21
CA MET A 61 -9.55 12.82 2.27
C MET A 61 -8.80 11.49 2.10
N GLY A 62 -9.51 10.36 2.04
CA GLY A 62 -8.90 9.05 1.89
C GLY A 62 -8.18 8.51 3.14
N LEU A 63 -8.56 8.96 4.34
CA LEU A 63 -8.03 8.43 5.59
C LEU A 63 -8.44 6.97 5.81
N GLY A 64 -7.51 6.19 6.35
CA GLY A 64 -7.71 4.78 6.68
C GLY A 64 -7.11 4.41 8.02
N TYR A 65 -7.10 3.10 8.31
CA TYR A 65 -6.58 2.53 9.54
C TYR A 65 -5.69 1.33 9.25
N ALA A 66 -4.45 1.35 9.74
CA ALA A 66 -3.57 0.19 9.76
C ALA A 66 -3.84 -0.63 11.04
N PRO A 67 -4.37 -1.86 10.93
CA PRO A 67 -4.63 -2.69 12.10
C PRO A 67 -3.34 -3.17 12.74
N LYS A 68 -3.39 -3.43 14.05
CA LYS A 68 -2.28 -4.04 14.79
C LYS A 68 -2.13 -5.53 14.44
N ALA A 69 -1.67 -5.81 13.22
CA ALA A 69 -1.40 -7.13 12.69
C ALA A 69 -0.08 -7.08 11.90
N ARG A 70 0.64 -8.20 11.83
CA ARG A 70 1.99 -8.20 11.27
C ARG A 70 2.01 -8.18 9.73
N SER A 71 1.02 -8.74 9.06
CA SER A 71 1.07 -8.99 7.61
C SER A 71 -0.26 -8.79 6.89
N LEU A 72 -1.24 -8.13 7.51
CA LEU A 72 -2.61 -8.13 6.99
C LEU A 72 -2.72 -7.42 5.64
N LEU A 73 -2.02 -6.30 5.45
CA LEU A 73 -1.93 -5.62 4.15
C LEU A 73 -1.18 -6.51 3.15
N CYS A 74 0.00 -7.03 3.52
CA CYS A 74 0.81 -7.86 2.64
C CYS A 74 0.03 -9.07 2.14
N ASP A 75 -0.69 -9.76 3.03
CA ASP A 75 -1.49 -10.93 2.70
C ASP A 75 -2.67 -10.55 1.79
N ALA A 76 -3.36 -9.45 2.08
CA ALA A 76 -4.46 -8.95 1.26
C ALA A 76 -4.02 -8.56 -0.16
N LEU A 77 -2.85 -7.92 -0.31
CA LEU A 77 -2.33 -7.51 -1.61
C LEU A 77 -1.71 -8.68 -2.39
N ARG A 78 -1.05 -9.62 -1.71
CA ARG A 78 -0.56 -10.86 -2.32
C ARG A 78 -1.70 -11.72 -2.86
N ALA A 79 -2.82 -11.80 -2.13
CA ALA A 79 -4.03 -12.47 -2.61
C ALA A 79 -4.61 -11.82 -3.88
N LYS A 80 -4.26 -10.56 -4.16
CA LYS A 80 -4.58 -9.83 -5.39
C LYS A 80 -3.47 -9.88 -6.46
N GLY A 81 -2.43 -10.69 -6.24
CA GLY A 81 -1.32 -10.90 -7.19
C GLY A 81 -0.12 -9.96 -7.01
N ALA A 82 -0.06 -9.17 -5.94
CA ALA A 82 1.08 -8.29 -5.70
C ALA A 82 2.36 -9.09 -5.36
N ALA A 83 3.44 -8.83 -6.12
CA ALA A 83 4.74 -9.41 -5.84
C ALA A 83 5.35 -8.81 -4.55
N PRO A 84 6.00 -9.61 -3.68
CA PRO A 84 6.62 -9.11 -2.45
C PRO A 84 7.62 -7.97 -2.67
N ASP A 85 8.41 -8.02 -3.74
CA ASP A 85 9.38 -6.97 -4.06
C ASP A 85 8.72 -5.65 -4.43
N LEU A 86 7.57 -5.70 -5.10
CA LEU A 86 6.80 -4.49 -5.43
C LEU A 86 6.21 -3.85 -4.17
N LEU A 87 5.82 -4.66 -3.17
CA LEU A 87 5.34 -4.14 -1.88
C LEU A 87 6.46 -3.46 -1.08
N VAL A 88 7.68 -4.01 -1.11
CA VAL A 88 8.85 -3.41 -0.47
C VAL A 88 9.25 -2.12 -1.20
N GLU A 89 9.28 -2.14 -2.53
CA GLU A 89 9.58 -0.97 -3.36
C GLU A 89 8.56 0.15 -3.16
N ALA A 90 7.26 -0.17 -3.09
CA ALA A 90 6.20 0.77 -2.77
C ALA A 90 6.29 1.32 -1.33
N GLY A 91 7.18 0.78 -0.50
CA GLY A 91 7.35 1.19 0.89
C GLY A 91 6.21 0.72 1.81
N LEU A 92 5.43 -0.27 1.38
CA LEU A 92 4.32 -0.84 2.15
C LEU A 92 4.76 -1.99 3.06
N ALA A 93 5.88 -2.62 2.73
CA ALA A 93 6.40 -3.78 3.44
C ALA A 93 7.87 -3.60 3.87
N ILE A 94 8.26 -4.38 4.88
CA ILE A 94 9.64 -4.53 5.36
C ILE A 94 10.07 -5.97 5.08
N ARG A 95 11.24 -6.12 4.45
CA ARG A 95 11.94 -7.41 4.29
C ARG A 95 12.99 -7.54 5.40
N PRO A 96 12.84 -8.50 6.34
CA PRO A 96 13.86 -8.77 7.35
C PRO A 96 15.16 -9.26 6.70
N GLU A 97 16.30 -8.97 7.33
CA GLU A 97 17.58 -9.57 6.93
C GLU A 97 17.53 -11.09 7.15
N GLY A 98 17.94 -11.86 6.14
CA GLY A 98 18.01 -13.32 6.20
C GLY A 98 16.69 -14.06 5.96
N GLY A 99 15.62 -13.39 5.51
CA GLY A 99 14.33 -14.03 5.22
C GLY A 99 13.63 -13.54 3.95
N ASP A 100 12.84 -14.43 3.33
CA ASP A 100 12.05 -14.13 2.13
C ASP A 100 10.67 -13.52 2.45
N ALA A 101 10.20 -13.66 3.70
CA ALA A 101 8.90 -13.20 4.13
C ALA A 101 8.90 -11.70 4.48
N VAL A 102 8.14 -10.91 3.72
CA VAL A 102 7.89 -9.50 4.01
C VAL A 102 6.71 -9.36 4.97
N HIS A 103 6.68 -8.27 5.73
CA HIS A 103 5.61 -7.93 6.67
C HIS A 103 5.23 -6.46 6.54
N ASP A 104 4.07 -6.08 7.07
CA ASP A 104 3.53 -4.73 6.96
C ASP A 104 4.48 -3.72 7.62
N ARG A 105 4.65 -2.56 6.97
CA ARG A 105 5.42 -1.44 7.54
C ARG A 105 4.62 -0.66 8.60
N PHE A 106 3.29 -0.63 8.49
CA PHE A 106 2.39 0.21 9.27
C PHE A 106 1.45 -0.61 10.15
#